data_AF-A0A511YU17-F1
#
_entry.id   AF-A0A511YU17-F1
#
_cell.length_a   1.000
_cell.length_b   1.000
_cell.length_c   1.000
_cell.angle_alpha   90.00
_cell.angle_beta   90.00
_cell.angle_gamma   90.00
#
_symmetry.space_group_name_H-M   'P 1'
#
loop_
_entity.id
_entity.type
_entity.pdbx_description
1 polymer ?
#
loop_
_entity_poly.entity_id
_entity_poly.type
_entity_poly.pdbx_seq_one_letter_code
_entity_poly.pdbx_strand_id
1 'polypeptide(L)'
;MVGRSLSRMIIDCGECAVRGDACTDCVVTFLTVPVRPAEPAAPRMAGARDEASHGRVELDAAEQSAMGVLADAGLVPPLRLRRVV
;
A
#
# COMPACT_ATOMS: atom_id res chain seq x y z
N MET A 1 2.93 -36.66 9.21
CA MET A 1 3.10 -35.28 9.69
C MET A 1 4.30 -34.69 8.95
N VAL A 2 4.11 -34.18 7.72
CA VAL A 2 5.22 -33.63 6.92
C VAL A 2 5.42 -32.18 7.34
N GLY A 3 6.41 -31.93 8.18
CA GLY A 3 6.93 -30.59 8.43
C GLY A 3 7.58 -30.08 7.15
N ARG A 4 6.94 -29.13 6.46
CA ARG A 4 7.55 -28.44 5.32
C ARG A 4 8.70 -27.58 5.84
N SER A 5 9.93 -27.98 5.53
CA SER A 5 11.09 -27.09 5.62
C SER A 5 10.85 -25.90 4.70
N LEU A 6 10.68 -24.71 5.27
CA LEU A 6 10.56 -23.47 4.49
C LEU A 6 11.96 -23.15 3.92
N SER A 7 12.24 -23.70 2.74
CA SER A 7 13.37 -23.23 1.93
C SER A 7 13.12 -21.74 1.66
N ARG A 8 13.96 -20.89 2.24
CA ARG A 8 13.80 -19.44 2.16
C ARG A 8 13.98 -19.02 0.70
N MET A 9 12.91 -18.61 0.04
CA MET A 9 12.96 -18.06 -1.31
C MET A 9 13.40 -16.58 -1.22
N ILE A 10 14.49 -16.25 -1.91
CA ILE A 10 15.01 -14.87 -2.04
C ILE A 10 14.67 -14.40 -3.44
N ILE A 11 14.03 -13.22 -3.54
CA ILE A 11 13.73 -12.56 -4.81
C ILE A 11 14.83 -11.51 -5.04
N ASP A 12 15.65 -11.71 -6.08
CA ASP A 12 16.66 -10.75 -6.51
C ASP A 12 16.19 -10.00 -7.77
N CYS A 13 15.71 -8.78 -7.57
CA CYS A 13 15.30 -7.91 -8.67
C CYS A 13 16.48 -7.45 -9.53
N GLY A 14 17.72 -7.60 -9.06
CA GLY A 14 18.96 -7.28 -9.78
C GLY A 14 19.15 -8.16 -11.01
N GLU A 15 18.91 -9.46 -10.84
CA GLU A 15 19.15 -10.54 -11.81
C GLU A 15 17.87 -11.04 -12.51
N CYS A 16 16.76 -10.32 -12.35
CA CYS A 16 15.48 -10.73 -12.93
C CYS A 16 15.49 -10.57 -14.46
N ALA A 17 15.29 -11.68 -15.20
CA ALA A 17 15.35 -11.72 -16.67
C ALA A 17 14.32 -10.84 -17.39
N VAL A 18 13.26 -10.39 -16.70
CA VAL A 18 12.21 -9.52 -17.25
C VAL A 18 12.24 -8.10 -16.67
N ARG A 19 13.34 -7.75 -15.97
CA ARG A 19 13.54 -6.41 -15.41
C ARG A 19 13.53 -5.36 -16.53
N GLY A 20 12.77 -4.30 -16.34
CA GLY A 20 12.55 -3.24 -17.35
C GLY A 20 11.30 -3.51 -18.17
N ASP A 21 11.20 -4.67 -18.79
CA ASP A 21 10.13 -4.99 -19.75
C ASP A 21 8.76 -5.21 -19.08
N ALA A 22 8.73 -5.83 -17.89
CA ALA A 22 7.50 -6.16 -17.16
C ALA A 22 7.45 -5.55 -15.75
N CYS A 23 8.38 -4.64 -15.42
CA CYS A 23 8.47 -4.08 -14.07
C CYS A 23 7.23 -3.29 -13.63
N THR A 24 6.51 -2.69 -14.57
CA THR A 24 5.34 -1.84 -14.30
C THR A 24 4.11 -2.62 -13.84
N ASP A 25 4.02 -3.92 -14.15
CA ASP A 25 2.94 -4.83 -13.71
C ASP A 25 3.49 -6.00 -12.86
N CYS A 26 4.70 -5.85 -12.31
CA CYS A 26 5.32 -6.93 -11.54
C CYS A 26 4.70 -7.05 -10.15
N VAL A 27 4.15 -8.23 -9.82
CA VAL A 27 3.59 -8.55 -8.50
C VAL A 27 4.59 -8.35 -7.35
N VAL A 28 5.90 -8.43 -7.63
CA VAL A 28 6.94 -8.21 -6.61
C VAL A 28 6.84 -6.82 -6.00
N THR A 29 6.51 -5.78 -6.78
CA THR A 29 6.27 -4.43 -6.27
C THR A 29 5.18 -4.43 -5.19
N PHE A 30 4.09 -5.17 -5.39
CA PHE A 30 3.02 -5.28 -4.40
C PHE A 30 3.42 -6.10 -3.16
N LEU A 31 4.31 -7.08 -3.33
CA LEU A 31 4.76 -7.95 -2.23
C LEU A 31 5.87 -7.30 -1.39
N THR A 32 6.69 -6.43 -1.99
CA THR A 32 7.86 -5.81 -1.33
C THR A 32 7.64 -4.36 -0.94
N VAL A 33 6.66 -3.65 -1.52
CA VAL A 33 6.24 -2.34 -1.00
C VAL A 33 5.39 -2.60 0.24
N PRO A 34 5.87 -2.27 1.44
CA PRO A 34 5.11 -2.54 2.64
C PRO A 34 3.85 -1.67 2.65
N VAL A 35 2.67 -2.28 2.64
CA VAL A 35 1.46 -1.65 3.19
C VAL A 35 1.73 -1.50 4.67
N ARG A 36 2.22 -0.33 5.09
CA ARG A 36 2.56 -0.11 6.50
C ARG A 36 1.29 -0.32 7.32
N PRO A 37 1.25 -1.31 8.24
CA PRO A 37 0.16 -1.37 9.19
C PRO A 37 0.20 -0.09 10.03
N ALA A 38 -0.97 0.49 10.29
CA ALA A 38 -1.08 1.62 11.19
C ALA A 38 -0.71 1.18 12.62
N GLU A 39 0.59 1.25 12.96
CA GLU A 39 1.03 1.12 14.34
C GLU A 39 0.52 2.35 15.12
N PRO A 40 0.06 2.18 16.38
CA PRO A 40 -0.33 3.30 17.21
C PRO A 40 0.87 4.23 17.37
N ALA A 41 0.70 5.48 16.93
CA ALA A 41 1.76 6.48 16.88
C ALA A 41 2.44 6.62 18.25
N ALA A 42 3.71 6.25 18.34
CA ALA A 42 4.56 6.69 19.45
C ALA A 42 4.60 8.22 19.50
N PRO A 43 4.74 8.84 20.68
CA PRO A 43 4.81 10.30 20.79
C PRO A 43 6.02 10.83 20.00
N ARG A 44 5.73 11.68 19.01
CA ARG A 44 6.75 12.26 18.11
C ARG A 44 7.49 13.38 18.85
N MET A 45 8.82 13.28 18.95
CA MET A 45 9.66 14.46 19.19
C MET A 45 9.69 15.31 17.92
N ALA A 46 9.36 16.60 18.04
CA ALA A 46 9.23 17.53 16.93
C ALA A 46 10.58 17.71 16.20
N GLY A 47 10.67 17.31 14.92
CA GLY A 47 11.81 17.71 14.09
C GLY A 47 12.23 16.83 12.91
N ALA A 48 11.61 15.69 12.61
CA ALA A 48 11.97 14.88 11.43
C ALA A 48 10.81 14.84 10.44
N ARG A 49 11.05 15.30 9.21
CA ARG A 49 10.05 15.43 8.13
C ARG A 49 9.31 14.11 7.89
N ASP A 50 7.98 14.20 8.00
CA ASP A 50 7.01 13.12 7.90
C ASP A 50 6.93 12.50 6.50
N GLU A 51 7.64 11.39 6.26
CA GLU A 51 7.51 10.55 5.06
C GLU A 51 6.83 9.18 5.36
N ALA A 52 5.97 9.12 6.38
CA ALA A 52 5.34 7.86 6.82
C ALA A 52 3.89 7.99 7.30
N SER A 53 3.14 9.00 6.89
CA SER A 53 1.72 9.15 7.26
C SER A 53 0.80 8.50 6.22
N HIS A 54 0.63 7.18 6.26
CA HIS A 54 -0.36 6.48 5.43
C HIS A 54 -1.13 5.42 6.24
N GLY A 55 -1.78 5.82 7.34
CA GLY A 55 -2.40 4.88 8.28
C GLY A 55 -3.93 4.90 8.38
N ARG A 56 -4.57 6.05 8.17
CA ARG A 56 -6.04 6.25 8.10
C ARG A 56 -6.25 7.63 7.51
N VAL A 57 -7.17 7.75 6.56
CA VAL A 57 -7.57 9.04 5.97
C VAL A 57 -9.01 9.26 6.36
N GLU A 58 -9.26 10.33 7.11
CA GLU A 58 -10.62 10.82 7.34
C GLU A 58 -11.02 11.64 6.12
N LEU A 59 -12.17 11.32 5.55
CA LEU A 59 -12.75 12.08 4.46
C LEU A 59 -14.02 12.74 5.00
N ASP A 60 -14.13 14.04 4.83
CA ASP A 60 -15.39 14.72 5.03
C ASP A 60 -16.40 14.40 3.90
N ALA A 61 -17.61 14.92 4.01
CA ALA A 61 -18.68 14.64 3.04
C ALA A 61 -18.38 15.20 1.64
N ALA A 62 -17.70 16.34 1.54
CA ALA A 62 -17.36 16.96 0.27
C ALA A 62 -16.22 16.17 -0.41
N GLU A 63 -15.20 15.80 0.35
CA GLU A 63 -14.07 14.99 -0.11
C GLU A 63 -14.53 13.59 -0.55
N GLN A 64 -15.41 12.95 0.22
CA GLN A 64 -16.01 11.67 -0.16
C GLN A 64 -16.81 11.78 -1.46
N SER A 65 -17.54 12.89 -1.64
CA SER A 65 -18.30 13.14 -2.87
C SER A 65 -17.37 13.35 -4.07
N ALA A 66 -16.28 14.11 -3.90
CA ALA A 66 -15.28 14.33 -4.94
C ALA A 66 -14.63 13.01 -5.38
N MET A 67 -14.26 12.16 -4.43
CA MET A 67 -13.74 10.82 -4.72
C MET A 67 -14.74 9.95 -5.49
N GLY A 68 -16.04 10.11 -5.22
CA GLY A 68 -17.12 9.48 -6.00
C GLY A 68 -17.13 9.91 -7.46
N VAL A 69 -17.03 11.22 -7.72
CA VAL A 69 -16.96 11.77 -9.09
C VAL A 69 -15.75 11.22 -9.86
N LEU A 70 -14.58 11.15 -9.21
CA LEU A 70 -13.39 10.59 -9.82
C LEU A 70 -13.55 9.09 -10.15
N ALA A 71 -14.25 8.34 -9.29
CA ALA A 71 -14.52 6.93 -9.52
C ALA A 71 -15.51 6.70 -10.66
N ASP A 72 -16.58 7.49 -10.72
CA ASP A 72 -17.58 7.44 -11.80
C ASP A 72 -16.94 7.80 -13.16
N ALA A 73 -15.95 8.69 -13.16
CA ALA A 73 -15.14 9.02 -14.33
C ALA A 73 -14.06 7.98 -14.66
N GLY A 74 -13.86 6.95 -13.82
CA GLY A 74 -12.86 5.90 -14.01
C GLY A 74 -11.41 6.33 -13.73
N LEU A 75 -11.20 7.48 -13.07
CA LEU A 75 -9.87 8.01 -12.75
C LEU A 75 -9.27 7.38 -11.49
N VAL A 76 -10.12 6.83 -10.62
CA VAL A 76 -9.72 6.08 -9.42
C VAL A 76 -10.61 4.85 -9.25
N PRO A 77 -10.15 3.79 -8.55
CA PRO A 77 -11.02 2.69 -8.15
C PRO A 77 -12.15 3.15 -7.23
N PRO A 78 -13.33 2.48 -7.24
CA PRO A 78 -14.44 2.83 -6.38
C PRO A 78 -14.08 2.67 -4.89
N LEU A 79 -14.53 3.63 -4.08
CA LEU A 79 -14.26 3.67 -2.65
C LEU A 79 -14.87 2.46 -1.93
N ARG A 80 -14.02 1.60 -1.34
CA ARG A 80 -14.42 0.46 -0.49
C ARG A 80 -14.31 0.83 0.99
N LEU A 81 -15.10 1.80 1.43
CA LEU A 81 -14.99 2.34 2.78
C LEU A 81 -15.58 1.39 3.83
N ARG A 82 -14.93 1.32 5.00
CA ARG A 82 -15.48 0.70 6.21
C ARG A 82 -15.74 1.81 7.23
N ARG A 83 -17.01 2.04 7.59
CA ARG A 83 -17.39 3.07 8.56
C ARG A 83 -16.81 2.72 9.93
N VAL A 84 -16.08 3.66 10.51
CA VAL A 84 -15.69 3.61 11.91
C VAL A 84 -16.83 4.26 12.68
N VAL A 85 -17.51 3.47 13.52
CA VAL A 85 -18.58 3.93 14.44
C VAL A 85 -17.97 4.05 15.83
#